data_AF-A0A1F6KM23-F1
#
_entry.id   AF-A0A1F6KM23-F1
#
_cell.length_a   1.000
_cell.length_b   1.000
_cell.length_c   1.000
_cell.angle_alpha   90.00
_cell.angle_beta   90.00
_cell.angle_gamma   90.00
#
_symmetry.space_group_name_H-M   'P 1'
#
loop_
_entity.id
_entity.type
_entity.pdbx_description
1 polymer ?
#
loop_
_entity_poly.entity_id
_entity_poly.type
_entity_poly.pdbx_seq_one_letter_code
_entity_poly.pdbx_strand_id
1 'polypeptide(L)'
;MDKEKENSFQEHDSGYSEKQMDLDAEIATGEWESLKKYKTYQKRSRQWKIIATYQAVNNRLNQLVRLYYELLKDKPKDAEKLLKELRRLRLIQEFLLQCMVWEPKGELKRDMVPKEIWELIE
;
A
#
# COMPACT_ATOMS: atom_id res chain seq x y z
N MET A 1 26.64 2.96 -49.29
CA MET A 1 26.72 4.07 -48.34
C MET A 1 25.30 4.42 -47.94
N ASP A 2 24.67 3.56 -47.15
CA ASP A 2 24.82 3.46 -45.70
C ASP A 2 24.03 4.55 -44.99
N LYS A 3 22.92 4.09 -44.37
CA LYS A 3 22.39 4.46 -43.05
C LYS A 3 22.12 5.96 -42.84
N GLU A 4 20.89 6.36 -42.55
CA GLU A 4 20.30 6.15 -41.23
C GLU A 4 18.77 5.97 -41.34
N LYS A 5 18.30 4.78 -40.96
CA LYS A 5 16.92 4.60 -40.52
C LYS A 5 16.87 5.13 -39.09
N GLU A 6 16.42 6.37 -38.93
CA GLU A 6 15.91 6.84 -37.65
C GLU A 6 14.71 5.97 -37.29
N ASN A 7 14.97 4.98 -36.44
CA ASN A 7 13.93 4.28 -35.70
C ASN A 7 13.23 5.32 -34.84
N SER A 8 12.15 5.88 -35.39
CA SER A 8 11.08 6.50 -34.61
C SER A 8 10.44 5.38 -33.79
N PHE A 9 11.09 5.05 -32.66
CA PHE A 9 10.36 4.49 -31.53
C PHE A 9 9.37 5.57 -31.12
N GLN A 10 8.17 5.47 -31.69
CA GLN A 10 6.97 6.01 -31.09
C GLN A 10 6.90 5.42 -29.68
N GLU A 11 7.43 6.16 -28.71
CA GLU A 11 7.06 6.01 -27.32
C GLU A 11 5.55 6.18 -27.29
N HIS A 12 4.88 5.04 -27.21
CA HIS A 12 3.48 4.97 -26.88
C HIS A 12 3.33 5.76 -25.58
N ASP A 13 2.61 6.88 -25.64
CA ASP A 13 2.18 7.71 -24.54
C ASP A 13 1.20 6.93 -23.64
N SER A 14 1.70 5.87 -23.00
CA SER A 14 1.09 5.33 -21.80
C SER A 14 1.52 6.29 -20.70
N GLY A 15 0.66 7.19 -20.27
CA GLY A 15 0.92 8.22 -19.25
C GLY A 15 1.32 7.71 -17.84
N TYR A 16 1.98 6.56 -17.75
CA TYR A 16 2.61 5.99 -16.57
C TYR A 16 4.09 6.37 -16.54
N SER A 17 4.44 7.37 -15.72
CA SER A 17 5.84 7.65 -15.43
C SER A 17 6.47 6.48 -14.67
N GLU A 18 7.74 6.16 -14.93
CA GLU A 18 8.54 5.15 -14.22
C GLU A 18 8.38 5.22 -12.69
N LYS A 19 8.35 6.45 -12.13
CA LYS A 19 8.14 6.71 -10.69
C LYS A 19 6.80 6.25 -10.12
N GLN A 20 5.78 6.10 -10.98
CA GLN A 20 4.48 5.54 -10.60
C GLN A 20 4.54 4.02 -10.57
N MET A 21 5.23 3.41 -11.53
CA MET A 21 5.46 1.96 -11.55
C MET A 21 6.26 1.51 -10.31
N ASP A 22 7.26 2.29 -9.89
CA ASP A 22 8.01 2.03 -8.65
C ASP A 22 7.09 2.03 -7.43
N LEU A 23 6.19 3.02 -7.31
CA LEU A 23 5.27 3.09 -6.17
C LEU A 23 4.24 1.95 -6.20
N ASP A 24 3.74 1.58 -7.37
CA ASP A 24 2.80 0.49 -7.53
C ASP A 24 3.44 -0.86 -7.17
N ALA A 25 4.72 -1.06 -7.55
CA ALA A 25 5.52 -2.21 -7.13
C ALA A 25 5.66 -2.27 -5.61
N GLU A 26 5.89 -1.13 -4.95
CA GLU A 26 6.02 -1.05 -3.49
C GLU A 26 4.70 -1.27 -2.77
N ILE A 27 3.58 -0.82 -3.32
CA ILE A 27 2.25 -1.16 -2.81
C ILE A 27 2.01 -2.68 -2.93
N ALA A 28 2.49 -3.30 -4.02
CA ALA A 28 2.36 -4.73 -4.24
C ALA A 28 3.16 -5.59 -3.24
N THR A 29 4.28 -5.09 -2.69
CA THR A 29 5.06 -5.81 -1.67
C THR A 29 4.29 -5.96 -0.35
N GLY A 30 3.40 -5.02 -0.05
CA GLY A 30 2.63 -4.98 1.20
C GLY A 30 3.38 -4.34 2.38
N GLU A 31 4.54 -3.71 2.14
CA GLU A 31 5.33 -3.01 3.16
C GLU A 31 4.77 -1.62 3.48
N TRP A 32 3.53 -1.58 3.96
CA TRP A 32 2.73 -0.35 4.13
C TRP A 32 3.38 0.71 5.04
N GLU A 33 4.09 0.30 6.10
CA GLU A 33 4.79 1.23 7.03
C GLU A 33 5.94 1.99 6.33
N SER A 34 6.46 1.43 5.25
CA SER A 34 7.58 2.00 4.49
C SER A 34 7.15 3.03 3.44
N LEU A 35 5.85 3.10 3.10
CA LEU A 35 5.33 3.93 2.01
C LEU A 35 5.70 5.42 2.16
N LYS A 36 5.75 5.93 3.40
CA LYS A 36 6.15 7.31 3.68
C LYS A 36 7.59 7.64 3.29
N LYS A 37 8.46 6.66 3.00
CA LYS A 37 9.84 6.88 2.56
C LYS A 37 9.91 7.29 1.08
N TYR A 38 8.88 7.00 0.29
CA TYR A 38 8.88 7.23 -1.15
C TYR A 38 8.40 8.65 -1.47
N LYS A 39 9.24 9.41 -2.20
CA LYS A 39 8.91 10.79 -2.60
C LYS A 39 7.63 10.88 -3.43
N THR A 40 7.35 9.88 -4.27
CA THR A 40 6.11 9.83 -5.06
C THR A 40 4.89 9.75 -4.16
N TYR A 41 4.92 8.90 -3.13
CA TYR A 41 3.84 8.76 -2.15
C TYR A 41 3.63 10.06 -1.36
N GLN A 42 4.71 10.69 -0.87
CA GLN A 42 4.63 11.94 -0.09
C GLN A 42 3.95 13.08 -0.85
N LYS A 43 4.13 13.15 -2.17
CA LYS A 43 3.57 14.20 -3.04
C LYS A 43 2.10 13.99 -3.40
N ARG A 44 1.51 12.84 -3.07
CA ARG A 44 0.12 12.54 -3.38
C ARG A 44 -0.84 13.22 -2.41
N SER A 45 -2.09 13.37 -2.83
CA SER A 45 -3.16 13.80 -1.93
C SER A 45 -3.36 12.80 -0.80
N ARG A 46 -3.88 13.28 0.33
CA ARG A 46 -4.20 12.43 1.48
C ARG A 46 -5.15 11.29 1.12
N GLN A 47 -6.16 11.55 0.29
CA GLN A 47 -7.04 10.52 -0.25
C GLN A 47 -6.28 9.40 -0.98
N TRP A 48 -5.30 9.76 -1.82
CA TRP A 48 -4.51 8.76 -2.53
C TRP A 48 -3.58 8.00 -1.59
N LYS A 49 -2.99 8.68 -0.60
CA LYS A 49 -2.19 8.05 0.46
C LYS A 49 -3.02 7.02 1.24
N ILE A 50 -4.28 7.34 1.59
CA ILE A 50 -5.22 6.40 2.24
C ILE A 50 -5.44 5.16 1.36
N ILE A 51 -5.71 5.35 0.07
CA ILE A 51 -5.95 4.25 -0.89
C ILE A 51 -4.72 3.35 -1.01
N ALA A 52 -3.54 3.95 -1.21
CA ALA A 52 -2.28 3.21 -1.35
C ALA A 52 -1.93 2.41 -0.08
N THR A 53 -2.09 3.02 1.09
CA THR A 53 -1.86 2.32 2.37
C THR A 53 -2.85 1.17 2.54
N TYR A 54 -4.13 1.37 2.20
CA TYR A 54 -5.13 0.30 2.25
C TYR A 54 -4.77 -0.87 1.33
N GLN A 55 -4.34 -0.59 0.09
CA GLN A 55 -3.93 -1.61 -0.86
C GLN A 55 -2.71 -2.39 -0.33
N ALA A 56 -1.71 -1.71 0.20
CA ALA A 56 -0.53 -2.35 0.78
C ALA A 56 -0.88 -3.22 2.01
N VAL A 57 -1.72 -2.73 2.91
CA VAL A 57 -2.22 -3.51 4.06
C VAL A 57 -3.00 -4.75 3.60
N ASN A 58 -3.86 -4.60 2.58
CA ASN A 58 -4.60 -5.72 2.01
C ASN A 58 -3.69 -6.77 1.36
N ASN A 59 -2.65 -6.34 0.64
CA ASN A 59 -1.64 -7.22 0.08
C ASN A 59 -0.90 -7.99 1.17
N ARG A 60 -0.50 -7.29 2.25
CA ARG A 60 0.15 -7.91 3.41
C ARG A 60 -0.75 -8.92 4.09
N LEU A 61 -2.02 -8.58 4.32
CA LEU A 61 -3.01 -9.51 4.88
C LEU A 61 -3.12 -10.79 4.03
N ASN A 62 -3.22 -10.66 2.70
CA ASN A 62 -3.32 -11.82 1.81
C ASN A 62 -2.08 -12.72 1.88
N GLN A 63 -0.88 -12.14 1.97
CA GLN A 63 0.36 -12.90 2.15
C GLN A 63 0.37 -13.63 3.50
N LEU A 64 0.07 -12.93 4.59
CA LEU A 64 0.14 -13.47 5.94
C LEU A 64 -0.95 -14.53 6.22
N VAL A 65 -2.14 -14.41 5.62
CA VAL A 65 -3.20 -15.42 5.76
C VAL A 65 -2.76 -16.75 5.16
N ARG A 66 -2.09 -16.74 3.99
CA ARG A 66 -1.55 -17.96 3.38
C ARG A 66 -0.52 -18.61 4.29
N LEU A 67 0.45 -17.83 4.77
CA LEU A 67 1.48 -18.30 5.70
C LEU A 67 0.90 -18.83 7.02
N TYR A 68 -0.17 -18.21 7.54
CA TYR A 68 -0.84 -18.67 8.75
C TYR A 68 -1.39 -20.09 8.61
N TYR A 69 -2.04 -20.40 7.48
CA TYR A 69 -2.54 -21.75 7.23
C TYR A 69 -1.43 -22.78 7.06
N GLU A 70 -0.29 -22.40 6.49
CA GLU A 70 0.90 -23.27 6.41
C GLU A 70 1.47 -23.57 7.81
N LEU A 71 1.55 -22.56 8.68
CA LEU A 71 2.11 -22.71 10.03
C LEU A 71 1.20 -23.46 11.02
N LEU A 72 -0.12 -23.44 10.80
CA LEU A 72 -1.11 -24.03 11.72
C LEU A 72 -0.86 -25.51 12.03
N LYS A 73 -0.33 -26.26 11.06
CA LYS A 73 -0.08 -27.70 11.19
C LYS A 73 1.23 -28.00 11.91
N ASP A 74 2.30 -27.28 11.54
CA ASP A 74 3.67 -27.67 11.91
C ASP A 74 4.26 -26.77 13.02
N LYS A 75 3.75 -25.54 13.20
CA LYS A 75 4.29 -24.53 14.12
C LYS A 75 3.19 -23.67 14.76
N PRO A 76 2.33 -24.24 15.63
CA PRO A 76 1.17 -23.54 16.18
C PRO A 76 1.51 -22.29 17.02
N LYS A 77 2.66 -22.28 17.69
CA LYS A 77 3.12 -21.09 18.45
C LYS A 77 3.46 -19.91 17.52
N ASP A 78 4.04 -20.19 16.36
CA ASP A 78 4.33 -19.15 15.37
C ASP A 78 3.05 -18.70 14.67
N ALA A 79 2.12 -19.64 14.43
CA ALA A 79 0.78 -19.31 13.94
C ALA A 79 0.01 -18.38 14.91
N GLU A 80 0.13 -18.58 16.23
CA GLU A 80 -0.51 -17.68 17.21
C GLU A 80 0.06 -16.25 17.15
N LYS A 81 1.38 -16.10 17.02
CA LYS A 81 2.01 -14.78 16.83
C LYS A 81 1.52 -14.12 15.55
N LEU A 82 1.44 -14.89 14.46
CA LEU A 82 0.97 -14.41 13.18
C LEU A 82 -0.51 -14.02 13.21
N LEU A 83 -1.34 -14.74 13.97
CA LEU A 83 -2.74 -14.38 14.19
C LEU A 83 -2.91 -13.03 14.89
N LYS A 84 -2.03 -12.69 15.84
CA LYS A 84 -2.03 -11.37 16.49
C LYS A 84 -1.74 -10.26 15.48
N GLU A 85 -0.78 -10.48 14.59
CA GLU A 85 -0.46 -9.52 13.53
C GLU A 85 -1.60 -9.38 12.52
N LEU A 86 -2.21 -10.49 12.10
CA LEU A 86 -3.38 -10.48 11.21
C LEU A 86 -4.54 -9.66 11.81
N ARG A 87 -4.78 -9.79 13.12
CA ARG A 87 -5.81 -9.00 13.82
C ARG A 87 -5.47 -7.51 13.84
N ARG A 88 -4.21 -7.15 14.13
CA ARG A 88 -3.75 -5.75 14.07
C ARG A 88 -3.95 -5.16 12.68
N LEU A 89 -3.52 -5.86 11.63
CA LEU A 89 -3.65 -5.38 10.25
C LEU A 89 -5.11 -5.25 9.80
N ARG A 90 -6.01 -6.13 10.26
CA ARG A 90 -7.46 -5.98 10.01
C ARG A 90 -8.03 -4.73 10.65
N LEU A 91 -7.64 -4.42 11.89
CA LEU A 91 -8.07 -3.18 12.55
C LEU A 91 -7.57 -1.94 11.77
N ILE A 92 -6.32 -1.97 11.30
CA ILE A 92 -5.76 -0.90 10.47
C ILE A 92 -6.54 -0.77 9.15
N GLN A 93 -6.86 -1.89 8.51
CA GLN A 93 -7.67 -1.91 7.30
C GLN A 93 -9.05 -1.28 7.51
N GLU A 94 -9.71 -1.57 8.63
CA GLU A 94 -11.00 -0.99 9.01
C GLU A 94 -10.91 0.53 9.18
N PHE A 95 -9.88 1.04 9.88
CA PHE A 95 -9.67 2.48 10.00
C PHE A 95 -9.44 3.14 8.64
N LEU A 96 -8.63 2.54 7.78
CA LEU A 96 -8.39 3.06 6.43
C LEU A 96 -9.67 3.11 5.59
N LEU A 97 -10.57 2.12 5.72
CA LEU A 97 -11.90 2.17 5.07
C LEU A 97 -12.74 3.34 5.60
N GLN A 98 -12.75 3.58 6.90
CA GLN A 98 -13.45 4.75 7.46
C GLN A 98 -12.84 6.06 6.97
N CYS A 99 -11.50 6.15 6.86
CA CYS A 99 -10.84 7.30 6.27
C CYS A 99 -11.31 7.57 4.83
N MET A 100 -11.54 6.54 4.01
CA MET A 100 -12.07 6.71 2.65
C MET A 100 -13.49 7.30 2.63
N VAL A 101 -14.26 7.17 3.71
CA VAL A 101 -15.59 7.76 3.86
C VAL A 101 -15.53 9.20 4.38
N TRP A 102 -14.68 9.46 5.39
CA TRP A 102 -14.57 10.76 6.04
C TRP A 102 -13.77 11.78 5.22
N GLU A 103 -12.73 11.34 4.52
CA GLU A 103 -11.83 12.23 3.78
C GLU A 103 -12.55 13.05 2.69
N PRO A 104 -13.36 12.45 1.80
CA PRO A 104 -14.05 13.22 0.76
C PRO A 104 -15.07 14.22 1.30
N LYS A 105 -15.52 14.04 2.55
CA LYS A 105 -16.46 14.94 3.23
C LYS A 105 -15.77 16.05 4.03
N GLY A 106 -14.44 16.03 4.12
CA GLY A 106 -13.67 16.94 4.99
C GLY A 106 -13.87 16.65 6.49
N GLU A 107 -14.36 15.46 6.84
CA GLU A 107 -14.68 15.07 8.22
C GLU A 107 -13.52 14.33 8.91
N LEU A 108 -12.48 13.94 8.17
CA LEU A 108 -11.35 13.19 8.71
C LEU A 108 -10.48 14.06 9.61
N LYS A 109 -10.51 13.75 10.92
CA LYS A 109 -9.72 14.43 11.96
C LYS A 109 -8.68 13.51 12.60
N ARG A 110 -7.60 14.11 13.09
CA ARG A 110 -6.43 13.41 13.66
C ARG A 110 -6.76 12.51 14.85
N ASP A 111 -7.70 12.93 15.68
CA ASP A 111 -8.13 12.23 16.91
C ASP A 111 -9.03 11.01 16.64
N MET A 112 -9.55 10.87 15.42
CA MET A 112 -10.44 9.77 15.03
C MET A 112 -9.70 8.50 14.61
N VAL A 113 -8.39 8.60 14.34
CA VAL A 113 -7.59 7.50 13.79
C VAL A 113 -6.34 7.24 14.61
N PRO A 114 -5.87 5.98 14.66
CA PRO A 114 -4.60 5.64 15.29
C PRO A 114 -3.45 6.50 14.76
N LYS A 115 -2.56 6.88 15.67
CA LYS A 115 -1.38 7.70 15.36
C LYS A 115 -0.55 7.13 14.20
N GLU A 116 -0.37 5.81 14.17
CA GLU A 116 0.40 5.12 13.13
C GLU A 116 -0.21 5.29 11.72
N ILE A 117 -1.54 5.39 11.62
CA ILE A 117 -2.23 5.61 10.35
C ILE A 117 -2.14 7.09 9.97
N TRP A 118 -2.36 7.99 10.93
CA TRP A 118 -2.27 9.43 10.69
C TRP A 118 -0.89 9.84 10.15
N GLU A 119 0.19 9.34 10.76
CA GLU A 119 1.57 9.63 10.34
C GLU A 119 1.93 9.09 8.94
N LEU A 120 1.13 8.20 8.37
CA LEU A 120 1.32 7.74 7.00
C LEU A 120 0.58 8.61 6.00
N ILE A 121 -0.63 9.04 6.33
CA ILE A 121 -1.52 9.71 5.38
C ILE A 121 -1.37 11.23 5.35
N GLU A 122 -0.77 11.83 6.39
CA GLU A 122 -0.44 13.27 6.46
C GLU A 122 1.03 13.51 6.13
#